data_AF-A0A7X8G0U6-F1
#
_entry.id   AF-A0A7X8G0U6-F1
#
_cell.length_a   1.000
_cell.length_b   1.000
_cell.length_c   1.000
_cell.angle_alpha   90.00
_cell.angle_beta   90.00
_cell.angle_gamma   90.00
#
_symmetry.space_group_name_H-M   'P 1'
#
loop_
_entity.id
_entity.type
_entity.pdbx_description
1 polymer ?
#
loop_
_entity_poly.entity_id
_entity_poly.type
_entity_poly.pdbx_seq_one_letter_code
_entity_poly.pdbx_strand_id
1 'polypeptide(L)'
;MNKIIILLIWLMLFSVIYIVYKSDKKIINEIDKTENIEKEIDKVIIISKNETFILYKNKMCLKLKNDIYLSKDKAINSIISKKNYDEIVNELNYILPVKIEEYNYDINHTNNDAIEIPVIELDGKKYINTYLLASIFEVNYFNISYDKNKNKIIDILNGNGRSGSANTIGKKISENLGYKYNAANYDEVSRYSYIINNSLQESEIVELIELLDEKYIKIKTDYIVPTIADAVIILGREVGFLTQIVVQSNTKLNSKEYLTLKNNYRNTKQIKIKTNIEEKSIEYNPVDYYIALKISKLIGIDNMVENVKLNERININLNE
;
A
#
# COMPACT_ATOMS: atom_id res chain seq x y z
N MET A 1 36.22 -82.86 7.56
CA MET A 1 34.84 -82.32 7.47
C MET A 1 34.71 -80.88 7.97
N ASN A 2 35.37 -80.47 9.07
CA ASN A 2 35.20 -79.12 9.65
C ASN A 2 35.70 -77.94 8.81
N LYS A 3 36.77 -78.08 8.01
CA LYS A 3 37.31 -76.95 7.22
C LYS A 3 36.39 -76.48 6.08
N ILE A 4 35.65 -77.39 5.47
CA ILE A 4 34.72 -77.08 4.36
C ILE A 4 33.48 -76.36 4.90
N ILE A 5 32.99 -76.76 6.08
CA ILE A 5 31.85 -76.12 6.75
C ILE A 5 32.19 -74.69 7.16
N ILE A 6 33.40 -74.46 7.69
CA ILE A 6 33.87 -73.10 8.04
C ILE A 6 33.99 -72.20 6.80
N LEU A 7 34.46 -72.73 5.67
CA LEU A 7 34.57 -71.99 4.41
C LEU A 7 33.20 -71.59 3.87
N LEU A 8 32.21 -72.49 3.95
CA LEU A 8 30.83 -72.23 3.53
C LEU A 8 30.14 -71.17 4.42
N ILE A 9 30.41 -71.19 5.73
CA ILE A 9 29.90 -70.16 6.65
C ILE A 9 30.51 -68.78 6.32
N TRP A 10 31.81 -68.72 6.03
CA TRP A 10 32.46 -67.48 5.61
C TRP A 10 31.92 -66.94 4.28
N LEU A 11 31.67 -67.81 3.30
CA LEU A 11 31.05 -67.44 2.02
C LEU A 11 29.62 -66.91 2.20
N MET A 12 28.82 -67.53 3.07
CA MET A 12 27.48 -67.03 3.37
C MET A 12 27.53 -65.66 4.08
N LEU A 13 28.39 -65.49 5.09
CA LEU A 13 28.58 -64.19 5.75
C LEU A 13 29.03 -63.10 4.77
N PHE A 14 29.96 -63.42 3.86
CA PHE A 14 30.41 -62.47 2.85
C PHE A 14 29.30 -62.12 1.85
N SER A 15 28.46 -63.09 1.48
CA SER A 15 27.31 -62.84 0.59
C SER A 15 26.25 -61.97 1.26
N VAL A 16 25.98 -62.16 2.56
CA VAL A 16 25.04 -61.33 3.33
C VAL A 16 25.60 -59.91 3.49
N ILE A 17 26.87 -59.75 3.84
CA ILE A 17 27.53 -58.44 3.93
C ILE A 17 27.53 -57.74 2.57
N TYR A 18 27.78 -58.46 1.48
CA TYR A 18 27.76 -57.89 0.13
C TYR A 18 26.34 -57.49 -0.30
N ILE A 19 25.31 -58.25 0.05
CA ILE A 19 23.90 -57.92 -0.23
C ILE A 19 23.46 -56.71 0.60
N VAL A 20 23.83 -56.64 1.88
CA VAL A 20 23.56 -55.47 2.74
C VAL A 20 24.27 -54.23 2.19
N TYR A 21 25.56 -54.33 1.88
CA TYR A 21 26.33 -53.22 1.31
C TYR A 21 25.80 -52.75 -0.06
N LYS A 22 25.34 -53.67 -0.91
CA LYS A 22 24.76 -53.34 -2.22
C LYS A 22 23.33 -52.78 -2.10
N SER A 23 22.57 -53.22 -1.10
CA SER A 23 21.25 -52.67 -0.77
C SER A 23 21.38 -51.27 -0.18
N ASP A 24 22.33 -51.06 0.73
CA ASP A 24 22.68 -49.74 1.27
C ASP A 24 23.19 -48.82 0.17
N LYS A 25 24.04 -49.27 -0.76
CA LYS A 25 24.44 -48.45 -1.92
C LYS A 25 23.28 -48.13 -2.87
N LYS A 26 22.29 -49.00 -3.00
CA LYS A 26 21.13 -48.78 -3.86
C LYS A 26 20.13 -47.83 -3.21
N ILE A 27 19.95 -47.94 -1.89
CA ILE A 27 19.17 -47.03 -1.05
C ILE A 27 19.87 -45.67 -0.96
N ILE A 28 21.19 -45.61 -0.78
CA ILE A 28 21.97 -44.35 -0.83
C ILE A 28 21.91 -43.74 -2.23
N ASN A 29 21.97 -44.53 -3.31
CA ASN A 29 21.80 -44.00 -4.68
C ASN A 29 20.35 -43.62 -5.03
N GLU A 30 19.33 -44.20 -4.37
CA GLU A 30 17.92 -43.81 -4.54
C GLU A 30 17.59 -42.58 -3.67
N ILE A 31 18.11 -42.51 -2.43
CA ILE A 31 18.07 -41.34 -1.55
C ILE A 31 18.83 -40.19 -2.20
N ASP A 32 20.05 -40.41 -2.71
CA ASP A 32 20.82 -39.43 -3.50
C ASP A 32 20.09 -39.04 -4.79
N LYS A 33 19.21 -39.89 -5.37
CA LYS A 33 18.41 -39.49 -6.53
C LYS A 33 17.16 -38.69 -6.15
N THR A 34 16.62 -38.86 -4.95
CA THR A 34 15.56 -37.99 -4.41
C THR A 34 16.12 -36.68 -3.81
N GLU A 35 17.32 -36.68 -3.24
CA GLU A 35 18.01 -35.47 -2.76
C GLU A 35 18.72 -34.72 -3.90
N ASN A 36 19.23 -35.38 -4.96
CA ASN A 36 19.80 -34.68 -6.14
C ASN A 36 18.77 -34.24 -7.20
N ILE A 37 17.46 -34.33 -6.91
CA ILE A 37 16.46 -33.50 -7.63
C ILE A 37 16.42 -32.08 -7.03
N GLU A 38 16.96 -31.86 -5.82
CA GLU A 38 17.30 -30.51 -5.32
C GLU A 38 18.61 -29.99 -5.92
N LYS A 39 18.82 -30.19 -7.22
CA LYS A 39 19.65 -29.24 -7.96
C LYS A 39 18.94 -27.90 -7.95
N GLU A 40 19.38 -27.02 -7.04
CA GLU A 40 19.64 -25.61 -7.32
C GLU A 40 18.55 -24.75 -7.97
N ILE A 41 17.26 -25.05 -7.79
CA ILE A 41 16.22 -24.08 -8.21
C ILE A 41 16.10 -22.99 -7.14
N ASP A 42 17.01 -22.03 -7.15
CA ASP A 42 17.02 -20.88 -6.24
C ASP A 42 15.81 -19.97 -6.45
N LYS A 43 15.18 -20.05 -7.63
CA LYS A 43 14.09 -19.17 -8.07
C LYS A 43 13.09 -19.96 -8.90
N VAL A 44 11.85 -20.12 -8.43
CA VAL A 44 10.82 -20.89 -9.14
C VAL A 44 9.46 -20.22 -9.09
N ILE A 45 8.71 -20.31 -10.18
CA ILE A 45 7.28 -19.93 -10.22
C ILE A 45 6.44 -21.19 -10.02
N ILE A 46 5.49 -21.18 -9.09
CA ILE A 46 4.47 -22.22 -8.97
C ILE A 46 3.13 -21.66 -9.45
N ILE A 47 2.61 -22.22 -10.54
CA ILE A 47 1.38 -21.77 -11.18
C ILE A 47 0.25 -22.75 -10.82
N SER A 48 -0.64 -22.32 -9.95
CA SER A 48 -1.85 -23.06 -9.56
C SER A 48 -3.07 -22.52 -10.30
N LYS A 49 -4.25 -23.13 -10.10
CA LYS A 49 -5.49 -22.74 -10.78
C LYS A 49 -5.91 -21.29 -10.48
N ASN A 50 -5.81 -20.87 -9.22
CA ASN A 50 -6.31 -19.56 -8.77
C ASN A 50 -5.20 -18.56 -8.45
N GLU A 51 -4.02 -19.06 -8.11
CA GLU A 51 -2.91 -18.27 -7.57
C GLU A 51 -1.60 -18.69 -8.22
N THR A 52 -0.67 -17.75 -8.31
CA THR A 52 0.70 -17.97 -8.76
C THR A 52 1.63 -17.54 -7.63
N PHE A 53 2.57 -18.41 -7.28
CA PHE A 53 3.59 -18.16 -6.27
C PHE A 53 4.95 -17.99 -6.93
N ILE A 54 5.77 -17.12 -6.36
CA ILE A 54 7.13 -16.86 -6.81
C ILE A 54 8.04 -17.10 -5.61
N LEU A 55 8.87 -18.13 -5.69
CA LEU A 55 9.74 -18.55 -4.61
C LEU A 55 11.17 -18.10 -4.91
N TYR A 56 11.73 -17.31 -4.01
CA TYR A 56 13.16 -17.03 -3.95
C TYR A 56 13.71 -17.73 -2.69
N LYS A 57 14.48 -18.80 -2.90
CA LYS A 57 14.94 -19.71 -1.84
C LYS A 57 15.63 -18.93 -0.72
N ASN A 58 15.22 -19.21 0.52
CA ASN A 58 15.73 -18.58 1.76
C ASN A 58 15.62 -17.04 1.81
N LYS A 59 14.84 -16.43 0.91
CA LYS A 59 14.67 -14.97 0.83
C LYS A 59 13.23 -14.55 1.03
N MET A 60 12.34 -14.99 0.15
CA MET A 60 10.92 -14.62 0.20
C MET A 60 10.06 -15.50 -0.70
N CYS A 61 8.77 -15.54 -0.39
CA CYS A 61 7.73 -16.08 -1.26
C CYS A 61 6.77 -14.94 -1.61
N LEU A 62 6.54 -14.69 -2.90
CA LEU A 62 5.54 -13.73 -3.36
C LEU A 62 4.30 -14.46 -3.86
N LYS A 63 3.14 -13.85 -3.68
CA LYS A 63 1.83 -14.40 -4.05
C LYS A 63 1.05 -13.45 -4.95
N LEU A 64 0.44 -13.99 -6.01
CA LEU A 64 -0.35 -13.24 -6.98
C LEU A 64 -1.65 -14.00 -7.31
N LYS A 65 -2.77 -13.27 -7.45
CA LYS A 65 -4.01 -13.86 -7.99
C LYS A 65 -3.95 -13.93 -9.51
N ASN A 66 -4.55 -14.96 -10.09
CA ASN A 66 -4.50 -15.18 -11.53
C ASN A 66 -5.44 -14.26 -12.35
N ASP A 67 -6.25 -13.41 -11.72
CA ASP A 67 -7.05 -12.36 -12.38
C ASP A 67 -6.22 -11.11 -12.76
N ILE A 68 -4.96 -11.06 -12.34
CA ILE A 68 -4.07 -9.91 -12.56
C ILE A 68 -3.50 -9.90 -13.99
N TYR A 69 -3.42 -8.69 -14.55
CA TYR A 69 -2.87 -8.40 -15.87
C TYR A 69 -1.36 -8.16 -15.79
N LEU A 70 -0.61 -8.89 -16.63
CA LEU A 70 0.83 -8.69 -16.81
C LEU A 70 1.13 -7.63 -17.87
N SER A 71 0.22 -7.45 -18.83
CA SER A 71 0.25 -6.38 -19.83
C SER A 71 -1.17 -5.99 -20.26
N LYS A 72 -1.31 -4.96 -21.11
CA LYS A 72 -2.59 -4.29 -21.44
C LYS A 72 -3.75 -5.27 -21.72
N ASP A 73 -3.46 -6.36 -22.40
CA ASP A 73 -4.45 -7.32 -22.91
C ASP A 73 -4.24 -8.75 -22.39
N LYS A 74 -3.33 -8.96 -21.43
CA LYS A 74 -2.95 -10.30 -20.96
C LYS A 74 -3.10 -10.46 -19.46
N ALA A 75 -4.18 -11.10 -19.04
CA ALA A 75 -4.36 -11.60 -17.67
C ALA A 75 -3.75 -13.00 -17.51
N ILE A 76 -3.23 -13.32 -16.33
CA ILE A 76 -2.57 -14.62 -16.07
C ILE A 76 -3.51 -15.79 -16.38
N ASN A 77 -4.76 -15.72 -15.92
CA ASN A 77 -5.78 -16.73 -16.19
C ASN A 77 -5.99 -16.97 -17.71
N SER A 78 -5.91 -15.91 -18.53
CA SER A 78 -6.03 -16.01 -19.98
C SER A 78 -4.84 -16.74 -20.60
N ILE A 79 -3.63 -16.57 -20.07
CA ILE A 79 -2.43 -17.27 -20.52
C ILE A 79 -2.45 -18.74 -20.04
N ILE A 80 -2.87 -18.99 -18.80
CA ILE A 80 -3.07 -20.34 -18.24
C ILE A 80 -4.08 -21.12 -19.09
N SER A 81 -5.18 -20.49 -19.51
CA SER A 81 -6.21 -21.15 -20.34
C SER A 81 -5.66 -21.64 -21.69
N LYS A 82 -4.64 -20.97 -22.22
CA LYS A 82 -3.93 -21.34 -23.46
C LYS A 82 -2.78 -22.33 -23.21
N LYS A 83 -2.53 -22.70 -21.95
CA LYS A 83 -1.41 -23.55 -21.50
C LYS A 83 -0.04 -23.04 -21.92
N ASN A 84 0.12 -21.72 -22.04
CA ASN A 84 1.38 -21.08 -22.46
C ASN A 84 2.17 -20.59 -21.24
N TYR A 85 2.66 -21.50 -20.41
CA TYR A 85 3.30 -21.13 -19.14
C TYR A 85 4.62 -20.37 -19.32
N ASP A 86 5.37 -20.65 -20.39
CA ASP A 86 6.59 -19.90 -20.75
C ASP A 86 6.30 -18.40 -20.93
N GLU A 87 5.13 -18.06 -21.48
CA GLU A 87 4.71 -16.66 -21.63
C GLU A 87 4.49 -15.99 -20.27
N ILE A 88 3.97 -16.70 -19.26
CA ILE A 88 3.81 -16.16 -17.90
C ILE A 88 5.17 -15.82 -17.31
N VAL A 89 6.14 -16.73 -17.42
CA VAL A 89 7.51 -16.52 -16.94
C VAL A 89 8.16 -15.33 -17.64
N ASN A 90 8.04 -15.26 -18.97
CA ASN A 90 8.61 -14.18 -19.77
C ASN A 90 8.01 -12.81 -19.39
N GLU A 91 6.68 -12.70 -19.32
CA GLU A 91 5.99 -11.47 -18.95
C GLU A 91 6.31 -11.04 -17.52
N LEU A 92 6.37 -11.99 -16.57
CA LEU A 92 6.80 -11.69 -15.20
C LEU A 92 8.27 -11.23 -15.16
N ASN A 93 9.17 -11.80 -15.95
CA ASN A 93 10.57 -11.39 -16.00
C ASN A 93 10.81 -9.98 -16.56
N TYR A 94 9.83 -9.38 -17.25
CA TYR A 94 9.86 -7.95 -17.60
C TYR A 94 9.51 -7.04 -16.41
N ILE A 95 8.81 -7.58 -15.41
CA ILE A 95 8.28 -6.84 -14.26
C ILE A 95 9.15 -7.04 -13.02
N LEU A 96 9.65 -8.26 -12.83
CA LEU A 96 10.38 -8.67 -11.64
C LEU A 96 11.81 -8.09 -11.61
N PRO A 97 12.24 -7.45 -10.50
CA PRO A 97 13.62 -7.00 -10.32
C PRO A 97 14.66 -8.14 -10.38
N VAL A 98 14.27 -9.36 -10.01
CA VAL A 98 15.12 -10.55 -10.09
C VAL A 98 14.42 -11.60 -10.95
N LYS A 99 15.03 -11.91 -12.10
CA LYS A 99 14.49 -12.87 -13.07
C LYS A 99 14.44 -14.30 -12.53
N ILE A 100 13.50 -15.07 -13.08
CA ILE A 100 13.23 -16.47 -12.76
C ILE A 100 13.28 -17.26 -14.07
N GLU A 101 13.84 -18.47 -14.01
CA GLU A 101 14.05 -19.29 -15.21
C GLU A 101 13.20 -20.56 -15.21
N GLU A 102 12.68 -20.94 -14.04
CA GLU A 102 11.99 -22.22 -13.86
C GLU A 102 10.57 -22.05 -13.34
N TYR A 103 9.69 -22.96 -13.76
CA TYR A 103 8.31 -22.99 -13.29
C TYR A 103 7.80 -24.43 -13.11
N ASN A 104 6.86 -24.56 -12.18
CA ASN A 104 6.05 -25.74 -11.98
C ASN A 104 4.57 -25.37 -12.15
N TYR A 105 3.78 -26.26 -12.76
CA TYR A 105 2.35 -26.04 -12.98
C TYR A 105 1.51 -27.12 -12.29
N ASP A 106 0.28 -26.75 -11.92
CA ASP A 106 -0.73 -27.65 -11.33
C ASP A 106 -0.30 -28.32 -10.01
N ILE A 107 0.61 -27.68 -9.29
CA ILE A 107 0.98 -28.04 -7.93
C ILE A 107 0.17 -27.18 -6.97
N ASN A 108 -0.52 -27.82 -6.04
CA ASN A 108 -1.12 -27.12 -4.90
C ASN A 108 0.00 -26.67 -3.97
N HIS A 109 0.26 -25.37 -3.96
CA HIS A 109 1.20 -24.76 -3.04
C HIS A 109 0.45 -23.80 -2.12
N THR A 110 0.75 -23.87 -0.84
CA THR A 110 0.22 -22.95 0.17
C THR A 110 1.39 -22.49 1.02
N ASN A 111 1.53 -21.17 1.14
CA ASN A 111 2.52 -20.57 2.02
C ASN A 111 1.85 -19.40 2.75
N ASN A 112 1.71 -19.54 4.07
CA ASN A 112 1.01 -18.56 4.91
C ASN A 112 1.85 -17.28 5.11
N ASP A 113 3.16 -17.37 4.92
CA ASP A 113 4.09 -16.24 5.05
C ASP A 113 4.38 -15.59 3.68
N ALA A 114 3.63 -15.95 2.64
CA ALA A 114 3.80 -15.37 1.32
C ALA A 114 3.34 -13.90 1.31
N ILE A 115 4.21 -13.04 0.77
CA ILE A 115 3.94 -11.61 0.61
C ILE A 115 3.04 -11.44 -0.62
N GLU A 116 1.87 -10.85 -0.45
CA GLU A 116 1.01 -10.50 -1.60
C GLU A 116 1.68 -9.43 -2.46
N ILE A 117 1.76 -9.68 -3.77
CA ILE A 117 2.26 -8.71 -4.73
C ILE A 117 1.28 -7.54 -4.79
N PRO A 118 1.75 -6.30 -4.58
CA PRO A 118 0.91 -5.13 -4.61
C PRO A 118 0.37 -4.90 -6.02
N VAL A 119 -0.89 -4.48 -6.09
CA VAL A 119 -1.59 -4.22 -7.35
C VAL A 119 -2.18 -2.83 -7.39
N ILE A 120 -2.36 -2.31 -8.60
CA ILE A 120 -3.12 -1.10 -8.92
C ILE A 120 -4.31 -1.49 -9.80
N GLU A 121 -5.43 -0.79 -9.66
CA GLU A 121 -6.59 -0.98 -10.54
C GLU A 121 -6.71 0.19 -11.51
N LEU A 122 -6.70 -0.11 -12.82
CA LEU A 122 -6.83 0.86 -13.91
C LEU A 122 -7.89 0.33 -14.88
N ASP A 123 -8.92 1.14 -15.16
CA ASP A 123 -10.03 0.77 -16.06
C ASP A 123 -10.69 -0.58 -15.71
N GLY A 124 -10.87 -0.86 -14.41
CA GLY A 124 -11.46 -2.12 -13.91
C GLY A 124 -10.56 -3.35 -14.09
N LYS A 125 -9.29 -3.17 -14.43
CA LYS A 125 -8.27 -4.22 -14.54
C LYS A 125 -7.20 -4.04 -13.46
N LYS A 126 -6.75 -5.13 -12.87
CA LYS A 126 -5.69 -5.12 -11.86
C LYS A 126 -4.34 -5.39 -12.50
N TYR A 127 -3.37 -4.53 -12.25
CA TYR A 127 -1.98 -4.63 -12.72
C TYR A 127 -1.03 -4.71 -11.54
N ILE A 128 0.15 -5.31 -11.73
CA ILE A 128 1.20 -5.31 -10.71
C ILE A 128 1.69 -3.87 -10.48
N ASN A 129 1.73 -3.43 -9.22
CA ASN A 129 2.40 -2.20 -8.84
C ASN A 129 3.91 -2.44 -8.82
N THR A 130 4.57 -2.21 -9.96
CA THR A 130 6.00 -2.48 -10.14
C THR A 130 6.89 -1.67 -9.20
N TYR A 131 6.42 -0.50 -8.78
CA TYR A 131 7.12 0.36 -7.84
C TYR A 131 7.15 -0.24 -6.43
N LEU A 132 5.97 -0.55 -5.87
CA LEU A 132 5.88 -1.17 -4.54
C LEU A 132 6.52 -2.56 -4.53
N LEU A 133 6.41 -3.28 -5.65
CA LEU A 133 7.11 -4.55 -5.85
C LEU A 133 8.63 -4.36 -5.74
N ALA A 134 9.22 -3.34 -6.38
CA ALA A 134 10.65 -3.06 -6.26
C ALA A 134 11.07 -2.84 -4.79
N SER A 135 10.25 -2.12 -4.01
CA SER A 135 10.49 -1.95 -2.57
C SER A 135 10.47 -3.26 -1.79
N ILE A 136 9.56 -4.19 -2.11
CA ILE A 136 9.55 -5.53 -1.50
C ILE A 136 10.87 -6.26 -1.77
N PHE A 137 11.42 -6.15 -2.98
CA PHE A 137 12.72 -6.74 -3.33
C PHE A 137 13.89 -6.09 -2.60
N GLU A 138 13.92 -4.76 -2.51
CA GLU A 138 14.96 -4.03 -1.74
C GLU A 138 15.09 -4.61 -0.33
N VAL A 139 13.96 -4.78 0.36
CA VAL A 139 13.92 -5.22 1.75
C VAL A 139 14.20 -6.71 1.90
N ASN A 140 13.40 -7.54 1.21
CA ASN A 140 13.35 -8.97 1.49
C ASN A 140 14.39 -9.76 0.69
N TYR A 141 14.75 -9.27 -0.50
CA TYR A 141 15.71 -9.95 -1.36
C TYR A 141 17.13 -9.39 -1.19
N PHE A 142 17.27 -8.06 -1.30
CA PHE A 142 18.57 -7.37 -1.24
C PHE A 142 19.02 -6.99 0.17
N ASN A 143 18.18 -7.18 1.19
CA ASN A 143 18.46 -6.81 2.60
C ASN A 143 18.84 -5.33 2.76
N ILE A 144 18.31 -4.46 1.89
CA ILE A 144 18.42 -3.01 2.02
C ILE A 144 17.41 -2.57 3.06
N SER A 145 17.84 -1.80 4.05
CA SER A 145 16.95 -1.26 5.09
C SER A 145 15.74 -0.56 4.46
N TYR A 146 14.52 -1.04 4.76
CA TYR A 146 13.29 -0.43 4.30
C TYR A 146 13.19 0.98 4.85
N ASP A 147 13.37 1.98 4.00
CA ASP A 147 13.01 3.35 4.33
C ASP A 147 11.55 3.54 3.92
N LYS A 148 10.63 3.27 4.84
CA LYS A 148 9.17 3.34 4.63
C LYS A 148 8.72 4.69 4.04
N ASN A 149 9.54 5.72 4.25
CA ASN A 149 9.28 7.09 3.79
C ASN A 149 9.81 7.34 2.36
N LYS A 150 10.85 6.65 1.87
CA LYS A 150 11.41 6.91 0.51
C LYS A 150 10.58 6.38 -0.65
N ASN A 151 9.58 5.55 -0.36
CA ASN A 151 8.81 4.82 -1.36
C ASN A 151 7.34 5.24 -1.45
N LYS A 152 7.00 6.45 -1.01
CA LYS A 152 5.68 7.03 -1.23
C LYS A 152 5.69 7.98 -2.42
N ILE A 153 4.66 7.90 -3.26
CA ILE A 153 4.47 8.79 -4.41
C ILE A 153 3.21 9.62 -4.18
N ILE A 154 3.33 10.94 -4.24
CA ILE A 154 2.19 11.86 -4.13
C ILE A 154 2.01 12.59 -5.46
N ASP A 155 0.84 12.48 -6.06
CA ASP A 155 0.48 13.33 -7.20
C ASP A 155 -0.10 14.63 -6.70
N ILE A 156 0.37 15.76 -7.24
CA ILE A 156 -0.04 17.09 -6.82
C ILE A 156 -0.55 17.84 -8.05
N LEU A 157 -1.86 18.08 -8.07
CA LEU A 157 -2.57 18.67 -9.18
C LEU A 157 -2.93 20.12 -8.87
N ASN A 158 -2.45 21.04 -9.70
CA ASN A 158 -2.71 22.46 -9.57
C ASN A 158 -4.09 22.83 -10.12
N GLY A 159 -5.11 22.83 -9.27
CA GLY A 159 -6.44 23.38 -9.56
C GLY A 159 -6.62 24.82 -9.06
N ASN A 160 -5.57 25.44 -8.51
CA ASN A 160 -5.64 26.75 -7.87
C ASN A 160 -5.24 27.91 -8.80
N GLY A 161 -4.73 27.60 -10.00
CA GLY A 161 -4.36 28.58 -11.03
C GLY A 161 -3.15 29.45 -10.67
N ARG A 162 -2.41 29.12 -9.60
CA ARG A 162 -1.16 29.79 -9.23
C ARG A 162 0.01 29.03 -9.86
N SER A 163 0.78 29.69 -10.70
CA SER A 163 1.92 29.06 -11.37
C SER A 163 2.92 28.48 -10.36
N GLY A 164 3.37 27.25 -10.59
CA GLY A 164 4.37 26.58 -9.76
C GLY A 164 3.87 26.06 -8.41
N SER A 165 2.60 26.25 -8.03
CA SER A 165 2.08 25.87 -6.70
C SER A 165 2.25 24.38 -6.40
N ALA A 166 1.86 23.50 -7.34
CA ALA A 166 2.01 22.05 -7.18
C ALA A 166 3.48 21.62 -6.99
N ASN A 167 4.40 22.24 -7.74
CA ASN A 167 5.84 21.94 -7.63
C ASN A 167 6.40 22.41 -6.28
N THR A 168 6.02 23.60 -5.80
CA THR A 168 6.44 24.12 -4.49
C THR A 168 5.99 23.21 -3.36
N ILE A 169 4.72 22.80 -3.36
CA ILE A 169 4.18 21.89 -2.36
C ILE A 169 4.87 20.51 -2.45
N GLY A 170 5.10 20.02 -3.66
CA GLY A 170 5.80 18.75 -3.87
C GLY A 170 7.22 18.74 -3.31
N LYS A 171 7.98 19.81 -3.55
CA LYS A 171 9.31 19.97 -2.92
C LYS A 171 9.23 19.95 -1.40
N LYS A 172 8.29 20.70 -0.82
CA LYS A 172 8.08 20.74 0.64
C LYS A 172 7.78 19.34 1.19
N ILE A 173 6.90 18.58 0.53
CA ILE A 173 6.59 17.19 0.91
C ILE A 173 7.83 16.29 0.79
N SER A 174 8.59 16.40 -0.30
CA SER A 174 9.79 15.60 -0.52
C SER A 174 10.89 15.88 0.50
N GLU A 175 11.11 17.15 0.83
CA GLU A 175 12.13 17.58 1.79
C GLU A 175 11.78 17.19 3.23
N ASN A 176 10.51 17.26 3.62
CA ASN A 176 10.09 17.01 5.00
C ASN A 176 9.74 15.54 5.27
N LEU A 177 9.18 14.82 4.30
CA LEU A 177 8.70 13.45 4.48
C LEU A 177 9.51 12.42 3.66
N GLY A 178 10.43 12.85 2.78
CA GLY A 178 11.18 11.93 1.92
C GLY A 178 10.37 11.33 0.78
N TYR A 179 9.12 11.77 0.59
CA TYR A 179 8.22 11.23 -0.44
C TYR A 179 8.63 11.72 -1.82
N LYS A 180 8.39 10.89 -2.84
CA LYS A 180 8.46 11.31 -4.25
C LYS A 180 7.15 12.00 -4.61
N TYR A 181 7.20 12.89 -5.61
CA TYR A 181 6.00 13.55 -6.08
C TYR A 181 6.02 13.77 -7.59
N ASN A 182 4.83 13.82 -8.17
CA ASN A 182 4.61 14.36 -9.51
C ASN A 182 3.76 15.63 -9.38
N ALA A 183 4.14 16.68 -10.10
CA ALA A 183 3.39 17.93 -10.14
C ALA A 183 2.83 18.15 -11.54
N ALA A 184 1.52 18.39 -11.62
CA ALA A 184 0.83 18.65 -12.88
C ALA A 184 -0.25 19.72 -12.71
N ASN A 185 -0.79 20.22 -13.81
CA ASN A 185 -1.98 21.06 -13.79
C ASN A 185 -3.23 20.18 -13.65
N TYR A 186 -4.23 20.69 -12.95
CA TYR A 186 -5.55 20.08 -12.96
C TYR A 186 -6.38 20.69 -14.08
N ASP A 187 -7.10 19.86 -14.84
CA ASP A 187 -7.89 20.30 -16.00
C ASP A 187 -9.04 21.23 -15.59
N GLU A 188 -9.47 21.15 -14.34
CA GLU A 188 -10.56 21.96 -13.80
C GLU A 188 -10.07 22.92 -12.70
N VAL A 189 -10.72 24.08 -12.62
CA VAL A 189 -10.51 25.00 -11.51
C VAL A 189 -11.26 24.51 -10.29
N SER A 190 -10.55 24.27 -9.19
CA SER A 190 -11.16 23.82 -7.95
C SER A 190 -11.32 24.95 -6.93
N ARG A 191 -12.47 25.01 -6.24
CA ARG A 191 -12.71 25.95 -5.13
C ARG A 191 -12.06 25.47 -3.83
N TYR A 192 -12.20 24.18 -3.54
CA TYR A 192 -11.63 23.49 -2.37
C TYR A 192 -10.36 22.74 -2.76
N SER A 193 -9.50 22.48 -1.80
CA SER A 193 -8.46 21.47 -1.97
C SER A 193 -9.02 20.11 -1.65
N TYR A 194 -8.45 19.07 -2.24
CA TYR A 194 -8.86 17.69 -1.98
C TYR A 194 -7.66 16.80 -1.76
N ILE A 195 -7.83 15.80 -0.90
CA ILE A 195 -6.92 14.67 -0.80
C ILE A 195 -7.71 13.40 -1.12
N ILE A 196 -7.21 12.65 -2.11
CA ILE A 196 -7.63 11.28 -2.39
C ILE A 196 -6.56 10.36 -1.79
N ASN A 197 -6.95 9.56 -0.80
CA ASN A 197 -6.06 8.61 -0.17
C ASN A 197 -6.21 7.24 -0.85
N ASN A 198 -5.14 6.74 -1.49
CA ASN A 198 -5.14 5.43 -2.12
C ASN A 198 -4.57 4.36 -1.18
N SER A 199 -3.52 4.68 -0.41
CA SER A 199 -2.78 3.69 0.39
C SER A 199 -2.01 4.25 1.59
N LEU A 200 -2.15 5.54 1.91
CA LEU A 200 -1.50 6.13 3.08
C LEU A 200 -2.27 5.81 4.37
N GLN A 201 -1.52 5.64 5.45
CA GLN A 201 -2.05 5.52 6.80
C GLN A 201 -2.60 6.86 7.30
N GLU A 202 -3.46 6.83 8.32
CA GLU A 202 -4.04 8.04 8.90
C GLU A 202 -2.98 9.03 9.37
N SER A 203 -1.95 8.57 10.08
CA SER A 203 -0.84 9.42 10.54
C SER A 203 -0.08 10.08 9.38
N GLU A 204 0.12 9.38 8.27
CA GLU A 204 0.82 9.89 7.08
C GLU A 204 -0.01 10.98 6.38
N ILE A 205 -1.34 10.81 6.34
CA ILE A 205 -2.27 11.83 5.84
C ILE A 205 -2.24 13.08 6.73
N VAL A 206 -2.20 12.90 8.05
CA VAL A 206 -2.11 14.01 9.00
C VAL A 206 -0.83 14.81 8.80
N GLU A 207 0.32 14.15 8.62
CA GLU A 207 1.61 14.79 8.30
C GLU A 207 1.55 15.58 6.99
N LEU A 208 0.93 15.02 5.95
CA LEU A 208 0.72 15.72 4.68
C LEU A 208 -0.12 16.99 4.85
N ILE A 209 -1.23 16.91 5.59
CA ILE A 209 -2.15 18.04 5.82
C ILE A 209 -1.45 19.19 6.54
N GLU A 210 -0.56 18.89 7.48
CA GLU A 210 0.22 19.89 8.21
C GLU A 210 1.20 20.65 7.31
N LEU A 211 1.72 20.01 6.25
CA LEU A 211 2.60 20.66 5.29
C LEU A 211 1.85 21.54 4.28
N LEU A 212 0.55 21.33 4.08
CA LEU A 212 -0.25 22.14 3.15
C LEU A 212 -0.59 23.50 3.77
N ASP A 213 -0.51 24.57 2.98
CA ASP A 213 -0.90 25.91 3.44
C ASP A 213 -2.43 26.11 3.30
N GLU A 214 -3.07 25.27 2.49
CA GLU A 214 -4.50 25.22 2.24
C GLU A 214 -5.27 24.88 3.54
N LYS A 215 -6.35 25.63 3.78
CA LYS A 215 -7.20 25.55 4.97
C LYS A 215 -8.47 24.75 4.71
N TYR A 216 -9.00 24.80 3.49
CA TYR A 216 -10.26 24.21 3.08
C TYR A 216 -10.00 22.95 2.24
N ILE A 217 -9.43 21.95 2.89
CA ILE A 217 -9.12 20.64 2.30
C ILE A 217 -10.26 19.67 2.63
N LYS A 218 -10.83 19.03 1.62
CA LYS A 218 -11.89 18.02 1.78
C LYS A 218 -11.40 16.62 1.44
N ILE A 219 -12.05 15.62 2.03
CA ILE A 219 -11.92 14.24 1.58
C ILE A 219 -12.69 14.10 0.26
N LYS A 220 -12.10 13.45 -0.75
CA LYS A 220 -12.79 13.11 -2.00
C LYS A 220 -12.74 11.61 -2.20
N THR A 221 -13.88 10.95 -1.99
CA THR A 221 -14.03 9.48 -2.10
C THR A 221 -14.39 9.01 -3.51
N ASP A 222 -15.06 9.86 -4.30
CA ASP A 222 -15.72 9.44 -5.54
C ASP A 222 -14.83 9.61 -6.78
N TYR A 223 -13.52 9.73 -6.57
CA TYR A 223 -12.58 10.17 -7.60
C TYR A 223 -11.52 9.12 -7.85
N ILE A 224 -11.73 8.34 -8.91
CA ILE A 224 -10.82 7.31 -9.38
C ILE A 224 -9.94 7.96 -10.45
N VAL A 225 -8.81 8.56 -10.04
CA VAL A 225 -7.75 8.81 -11.02
C VAL A 225 -6.96 7.53 -11.13
N PRO A 226 -6.82 6.97 -12.35
CA PRO A 226 -5.86 5.89 -12.58
C PRO A 226 -4.45 6.43 -12.34
N THR A 227 -3.94 6.26 -11.11
CA THR A 227 -2.60 6.67 -10.70
C THR A 227 -1.92 5.57 -9.88
N ILE A 228 -0.59 5.54 -9.97
CA ILE A 228 0.27 4.74 -9.10
C ILE A 228 0.57 5.42 -7.76
N ALA A 229 0.19 6.68 -7.59
CA ALA A 229 0.46 7.46 -6.39
C ALA A 229 -0.31 6.92 -5.18
N ASP A 230 0.33 6.97 -4.01
CA ASP A 230 -0.26 6.60 -2.73
C ASP A 230 -1.34 7.60 -2.28
N ALA A 231 -1.24 8.85 -2.71
CA ALA A 231 -2.29 9.84 -2.58
C ALA A 231 -2.23 10.89 -3.70
N VAL A 232 -3.37 11.52 -3.96
CA VAL A 232 -3.50 12.65 -4.89
C VAL A 232 -3.96 13.87 -4.12
N ILE A 233 -3.24 14.98 -4.27
CA ILE A 233 -3.58 16.29 -3.70
C ILE A 233 -4.01 17.20 -4.84
N ILE A 234 -5.27 17.65 -4.81
CA ILE A 234 -5.77 18.68 -5.74
C ILE A 234 -5.76 20.01 -4.98
N LEU A 235 -4.95 20.97 -5.44
CA LEU A 235 -4.88 22.29 -4.82
C LEU A 235 -6.04 23.17 -5.29
N GLY A 236 -6.80 23.74 -4.35
CA GLY A 236 -7.92 24.64 -4.61
C GLY A 236 -7.58 26.12 -4.51
N ARG A 237 -8.39 26.97 -5.13
CA ARG A 237 -8.22 28.44 -5.12
C ARG A 237 -8.53 29.09 -3.78
N GLU A 238 -9.35 28.45 -2.97
CA GLU A 238 -9.90 28.97 -1.72
C GLU A 238 -10.55 30.36 -1.86
N VAL A 239 -11.36 30.55 -2.91
CA VAL A 239 -12.07 31.80 -3.19
C VAL A 239 -13.57 31.71 -2.88
N GLY A 240 -14.13 32.84 -2.44
CA GLY A 240 -15.56 32.99 -2.12
C GLY A 240 -15.93 32.52 -0.71
N PHE A 241 -17.22 32.30 -0.49
CA PHE A 241 -17.74 31.73 0.74
C PHE A 241 -17.59 30.20 0.69
N LEU A 242 -16.54 29.70 1.34
CA LEU A 242 -16.31 28.27 1.57
C LEU A 242 -16.95 27.85 2.89
N THR A 243 -16.58 26.68 3.41
CA THR A 243 -17.09 26.09 4.65
C THR A 243 -17.17 27.13 5.77
N GLN A 244 -18.37 27.36 6.29
CA GLN A 244 -18.60 28.32 7.37
C GLN A 244 -18.18 27.72 8.71
N ILE A 245 -17.45 28.48 9.50
CA ILE A 245 -17.13 28.12 10.88
C ILE A 245 -18.07 28.87 11.80
N VAL A 246 -18.91 28.14 12.54
CA VAL A 246 -19.87 28.72 13.48
C VAL A 246 -19.44 28.37 14.90
N VAL A 247 -18.99 29.37 15.63
CA VAL A 247 -18.66 29.24 17.06
C VAL A 247 -19.92 29.47 17.88
N GLN A 248 -20.32 28.47 18.65
CA GLN A 248 -21.50 28.47 19.51
C GLN A 248 -21.05 28.59 20.96
N SER A 249 -21.57 29.58 21.68
CA SER A 249 -21.32 29.74 23.12
C SER A 249 -22.58 30.12 23.88
N ASN A 250 -22.65 29.73 25.16
CA ASN A 250 -23.77 30.02 26.06
C ASN A 250 -23.57 31.33 26.86
N THR A 251 -22.34 31.74 27.19
CA THR A 251 -22.11 32.97 27.97
C THR A 251 -21.25 34.02 27.26
N LYS A 252 -20.07 33.64 26.72
CA LYS A 252 -19.05 34.61 26.30
C LYS A 252 -19.01 34.86 24.79
N LEU A 253 -19.13 36.12 24.39
CA LEU A 253 -18.77 36.59 23.04
C LEU A 253 -17.27 36.94 22.99
N ASN A 254 -16.64 36.76 21.84
CA ASN A 254 -15.21 37.02 21.61
C ASN A 254 -14.26 36.18 22.49
N SER A 255 -14.50 34.86 22.59
CA SER A 255 -13.51 33.94 23.16
C SER A 255 -12.20 33.97 22.37
N LYS A 256 -11.11 33.49 22.99
CA LYS A 256 -9.79 33.41 22.34
C LYS A 256 -9.88 32.56 21.07
N GLU A 257 -10.59 31.44 21.15
CA GLU A 257 -10.85 30.50 20.05
C GLU A 257 -11.57 31.19 18.89
N TYR A 258 -12.64 31.94 19.17
CA TYR A 258 -13.34 32.69 18.11
C TYR A 258 -12.44 33.73 17.44
N LEU A 259 -11.66 34.51 18.22
CA LEU A 259 -10.75 35.50 17.66
C LEU A 259 -9.66 34.85 16.80
N THR A 260 -9.08 33.73 17.26
CA THR A 260 -8.13 32.93 16.49
C THR A 260 -8.74 32.44 15.18
N LEU A 261 -9.96 31.88 15.22
CA LEU A 261 -10.65 31.39 14.03
C LEU A 261 -11.00 32.53 13.07
N LYS A 262 -11.50 33.65 13.57
CA LYS A 262 -11.84 34.84 12.77
C LYS A 262 -10.63 35.40 12.02
N ASN A 263 -9.45 35.37 12.63
CA ASN A 263 -8.21 35.82 11.99
C ASN A 263 -7.70 34.83 10.93
N ASN A 264 -8.02 33.55 11.05
CA ASN A 264 -7.52 32.50 10.16
C ASN A 264 -8.51 32.12 9.04
N TYR A 265 -9.81 32.26 9.28
CA TYR A 265 -10.88 31.79 8.40
C TYR A 265 -11.89 32.91 8.15
N ARG A 266 -12.04 33.28 6.87
CA ARG A 266 -12.86 34.42 6.43
C ARG A 266 -14.35 34.26 6.75
N ASN A 267 -14.89 33.03 6.67
CA ASN A 267 -16.31 32.74 6.91
C ASN A 267 -16.55 32.24 8.34
N THR A 268 -16.06 32.99 9.32
CA THR A 268 -16.26 32.66 10.75
C THR A 268 -17.35 33.53 11.36
N LYS A 269 -18.29 32.92 12.06
CA LYS A 269 -19.35 33.60 12.80
C LYS A 269 -19.41 33.08 14.23
N GLN A 270 -19.88 33.92 15.14
CA GLN A 270 -20.22 33.52 16.49
C GLN A 270 -21.73 33.65 16.71
N ILE A 271 -22.34 32.66 17.36
CA ILE A 271 -23.74 32.69 17.76
C ILE A 271 -23.86 32.35 19.24
N LYS A 272 -24.80 33.04 19.91
CA LYS A 272 -25.17 32.71 21.28
C LYS A 272 -26.28 31.67 21.26
N ILE A 273 -26.12 30.57 21.98
CA ILE A 273 -27.14 29.53 22.10
C ILE A 273 -27.68 29.46 23.54
N LYS A 274 -28.91 28.97 23.69
CA LYS A 274 -29.56 28.80 25.00
C LYS A 274 -29.32 27.42 25.61
N THR A 275 -28.99 26.44 24.79
CA THR A 275 -28.66 25.07 25.22
C THR A 275 -27.33 25.05 25.96
N ASN A 276 -27.27 24.27 27.03
CA ASN A 276 -26.02 24.08 27.74
C ASN A 276 -25.05 23.26 26.87
N ILE A 277 -23.79 23.67 26.81
CA ILE A 277 -22.72 22.94 26.14
C ILE A 277 -21.95 22.23 27.24
N GLU A 278 -22.02 20.90 27.27
CA GLU A 278 -21.35 20.11 28.30
C GLU A 278 -19.83 20.14 28.13
N GLU A 279 -19.37 19.95 26.89
CA GLU A 279 -17.94 19.89 26.56
C GLU A 279 -17.62 20.70 25.30
N LYS A 280 -16.39 21.22 25.24
CA LYS A 280 -15.87 21.85 24.03
C LYS A 280 -15.76 20.79 22.93
N SER A 281 -16.33 21.04 21.75
CA SER A 281 -16.29 20.08 20.65
C SER A 281 -16.30 20.74 19.27
N ILE A 282 -15.86 20.00 18.26
CA ILE A 282 -15.88 20.40 16.86
C ILE A 282 -16.77 19.41 16.11
N GLU A 283 -17.92 19.87 15.63
CA GLU A 283 -18.80 19.06 14.78
C GLU A 283 -18.55 19.37 13.31
N TYR A 284 -18.45 18.31 12.51
CA TYR A 284 -18.12 18.42 11.08
C TYR A 284 -18.82 17.35 10.26
N ASN A 285 -19.07 17.63 8.98
CA ASN A 285 -19.43 16.58 8.03
C ASN A 285 -18.19 15.73 7.71
N PRO A 286 -18.27 14.39 7.55
CA PRO A 286 -17.12 13.56 7.21
C PRO A 286 -16.27 14.08 6.03
N VAL A 287 -16.90 14.66 5.00
CA VAL A 287 -16.20 15.24 3.84
C VAL A 287 -15.29 16.42 4.22
N ASP A 288 -15.61 17.12 5.32
CA ASP A 288 -14.90 18.30 5.84
C ASP A 288 -13.91 17.94 6.99
N TYR A 289 -13.67 16.64 7.26
CA TYR A 289 -12.81 16.20 8.37
C TYR A 289 -11.44 16.88 8.40
N TYR A 290 -10.75 17.02 7.26
CA TYR A 290 -9.43 17.66 7.23
C TYR A 290 -9.46 19.16 7.57
N ILE A 291 -10.57 19.86 7.26
CA ILE A 291 -10.78 21.24 7.70
C ILE A 291 -10.93 21.27 9.22
N ALA A 292 -11.77 20.37 9.76
CA ALA A 292 -12.01 20.26 11.19
C ALA A 292 -10.73 19.89 11.96
N LEU A 293 -9.89 19.00 11.42
CA LEU A 293 -8.61 18.61 11.99
C LEU A 293 -7.64 19.81 12.09
N LYS A 294 -7.55 20.63 11.04
CA LYS A 294 -6.75 21.86 11.08
C LYS A 294 -7.26 22.85 12.10
N ILE A 295 -8.59 22.97 12.23
CA ILE A 295 -9.21 23.82 13.24
C ILE A 295 -8.90 23.30 14.65
N SER A 296 -9.07 21.99 14.89
CA SER A 296 -8.77 21.30 16.15
C SER A 296 -7.37 21.64 16.65
N LYS A 297 -6.35 21.46 15.79
CA LYS A 297 -4.95 21.80 16.13
C LYS A 297 -4.74 23.29 16.38
N LEU A 298 -5.43 24.16 15.63
CA LEU A 298 -5.29 25.61 15.75
C LEU A 298 -5.83 26.15 17.09
N ILE A 299 -6.92 25.57 17.61
CA ILE A 299 -7.59 26.06 18.83
C ILE A 299 -7.41 25.14 20.04
N GLY A 300 -6.83 23.95 19.87
CA GLY A 300 -6.56 22.99 20.94
C GLY A 300 -7.81 22.30 21.47
N ILE A 301 -8.73 21.91 20.58
CA ILE A 301 -9.93 21.12 20.94
C ILE A 301 -9.86 19.77 20.23
N ASP A 302 -9.67 18.71 21.00
CA ASP A 302 -9.48 17.35 20.46
C ASP A 302 -10.81 16.58 20.31
N ASN A 303 -11.87 17.01 21.00
CA ASN A 303 -13.18 16.38 20.90
C ASN A 303 -13.84 16.70 19.55
N MET A 304 -13.76 15.74 18.64
CA MET A 304 -14.18 15.83 17.24
C MET A 304 -15.39 14.92 17.02
N VAL A 305 -16.51 15.48 16.55
CA VAL A 305 -17.80 14.78 16.43
C VAL A 305 -18.29 14.82 14.98
N GLU A 306 -18.47 13.65 14.36
CA GLU A 306 -19.05 13.57 13.02
C GLU A 306 -20.56 13.90 13.03
N ASN A 307 -20.98 14.73 12.08
CA ASN A 307 -22.36 15.16 11.89
C ASN A 307 -22.67 15.34 10.39
N VAL A 308 -23.21 14.27 9.79
CA VAL A 308 -23.57 14.24 8.35
C VAL A 308 -24.66 15.24 7.94
N LYS A 309 -25.37 15.84 8.90
CA LYS A 309 -26.41 16.84 8.63
C LYS A 309 -25.83 18.24 8.36
N LEU A 310 -24.55 18.45 8.68
CA LEU A 310 -23.87 19.70 8.35
C LEU A 310 -23.55 19.73 6.85
N ASN A 311 -23.79 20.87 6.22
CA ASN A 311 -23.45 21.11 4.83
C ASN A 311 -22.63 22.40 4.75
N GLU A 312 -21.40 22.28 4.23
CA GLU A 312 -20.43 23.37 4.13
C GLU A 312 -20.32 24.19 5.44
N ARG A 313 -20.36 23.49 6.57
CA ARG A 313 -20.39 24.10 7.90
C ARG A 313 -19.67 23.23 8.92
N ILE A 314 -18.89 23.88 9.77
CA ILE A 314 -18.28 23.29 10.97
C ILE A 314 -18.81 24.08 12.17
N ASN A 315 -19.30 23.36 13.18
CA ASN A 315 -19.69 23.97 14.45
C ASN A 315 -18.58 23.79 15.46
N ILE A 316 -18.29 24.86 16.21
CA ILE A 316 -17.38 24.83 17.34
C ILE A 316 -18.22 25.12 18.58
N ASN A 317 -18.45 24.10 19.40
CA ASN A 317 -19.18 24.25 20.65
C ASN A 317 -18.19 24.63 21.75
N LEU A 318 -18.43 25.76 22.42
CA LEU A 318 -17.62 26.22 23.54
C LEU A 318 -18.46 26.25 24.82
N ASN A 319 -18.05 25.46 25.82
CA ASN A 319 -18.53 25.59 27.19
C ASN A 319 -17.78 26.75 27.86
N GLU A 320 -18.25 27.99 27.64
CA GLU A 320 -17.75 29.21 28.29
C GLU A 320 -18.86 30.19 28.62
#